data_AF-A0A2S6HCR0-F1
#
_entry.id   AF-A0A2S6HCR0-F1
#
_cell.length_a   1.000
_cell.length_b   1.000
_cell.length_c   1.000
_cell.angle_alpha   90.00
_cell.angle_beta   90.00
_cell.angle_gamma   90.00
#
_symmetry.space_group_name_H-M   'P 1'
#
loop_
_entity.id
_entity.type
_entity.pdbx_description
1 polymer ?
#
loop_
_entity_poly.entity_id
_entity_poly.type
_entity_poly.pdbx_seq_one_letter_code
_entity_poly.pdbx_strand_id
1 'polypeptide(L)' 'MEQLEKEFRLAVDSYLEACKETGMKTKKPFKGSFNVRIGEELHEKAAKRAGEIGKSLNDYIKDIVKKDIESHA' A
#
# COMPACT_ATOMS: atom_id res chain seq x y z
N MET A 1 13.30 28.66 7.09
CA MET A 1 12.32 27.56 7.29
C MET A 1 10.96 27.90 6.67
N GLU A 2 10.42 29.12 6.88
CA GLU A 2 9.11 29.52 6.32
C GLU A 2 9.04 29.54 4.77
N GLN A 3 10.12 29.95 4.09
CA GLN A 3 10.17 29.95 2.62
C GLN A 3 10.06 28.54 2.03
N LEU A 4 10.71 27.55 2.65
CA LEU A 4 10.67 26.15 2.21
C LEU A 4 9.25 25.58 2.33
N GLU A 5 8.55 25.87 3.42
CA GLU A 5 7.17 25.44 3.60
C GLU A 5 6.22 26.11 2.59
N LYS A 6 6.43 27.40 2.30
CA LYS A 6 5.66 28.14 1.30
C LYS A 6 5.86 27.58 -0.11
N GLU A 7 7.10 27.31 -0.50
CA GLU A 7 7.43 26.70 -1.79
C GLU A 7 6.85 25.29 -1.90
N PHE A 8 6.92 24.50 -0.83
CA PHE A 8 6.32 23.17 -0.80
C PHE A 8 4.79 23.22 -0.99
N ARG A 9 4.09 24.12 -0.27
CA ARG A 9 2.64 24.30 -0.44
C ARG A 9 2.28 24.72 -1.87
N LEU A 10 3.02 25.65 -2.45
CA LEU A 10 2.80 26.11 -3.83
C LEU A 10 2.97 24.97 -4.85
N ALA A 11 3.95 24.08 -4.65
CA ALA A 11 4.18 22.92 -5.51
C ALA A 11 3.03 21.89 -5.39
N VAL A 12 2.53 21.67 -4.18
CA VAL A 12 1.36 20.79 -3.95
C VAL A 12 0.10 21.36 -4.59
N ASP A 13 -0.17 22.65 -4.40
CA ASP A 13 -1.33 23.33 -4.98
C ASP A 13 -1.28 23.27 -6.51
N SER A 14 -0.11 23.52 -7.10
CA SER A 14 0.12 23.43 -8.55
C SER A 14 -0.12 22.01 -9.09
N TYR A 15 0.31 20.97 -8.36
CA TYR A 15 0.04 19.58 -8.72
C TYR A 15 -1.46 19.24 -8.69
N LEU A 16 -2.18 19.74 -7.68
CA LEU A 16 -3.62 19.50 -7.54
C LEU A 16 -4.42 20.20 -8.64
N GLU A 17 -4.08 21.44 -9.00
CA GLU A 17 -4.68 22.14 -10.13
C GLU A 17 -4.41 21.44 -11.46
N ALA A 18 -3.17 21.00 -11.71
CA ALA A 18 -2.85 20.21 -12.91
C ALA A 18 -3.65 18.90 -12.98
N CYS A 19 -3.89 18.24 -11.84
CA CYS A 19 -4.75 17.05 -11.80
C CYS A 19 -6.21 17.37 -12.14
N LYS A 20 -6.73 18.53 -11.68
CA LYS A 20 -8.11 18.98 -12.01
C LYS A 20 -8.25 19.30 -13.50
N GLU A 21 -7.31 20.06 -14.07
CA GLU A 21 -7.34 20.47 -15.48
C GLU A 21 -7.25 19.27 -16.43
N THR A 22 -6.46 18.26 -16.08
CA THR A 22 -6.27 17.04 -16.89
C THR A 22 -7.33 15.96 -16.64
N GLY A 23 -8.24 16.18 -15.68
CA GLY A 23 -9.21 15.16 -15.24
C GLY A 23 -8.57 13.92 -14.59
N MET A 24 -7.28 13.97 -14.24
CA MET A 24 -6.58 12.87 -13.59
C MET A 24 -6.95 12.80 -12.10
N LYS A 25 -7.22 11.59 -11.61
CA LYS A 25 -7.38 11.37 -10.17
C LYS A 25 -6.04 11.61 -9.48
N THR A 26 -6.04 12.45 -8.45
CA THR A 26 -4.85 12.69 -7.62
C THR A 26 -4.32 11.38 -7.06
N LYS A 27 -2.99 11.23 -7.05
CA LYS A 27 -2.35 10.05 -6.47
C LYS A 27 -2.47 10.13 -4.96
N LYS A 28 -3.43 9.39 -4.39
CA LYS A 28 -3.54 9.25 -2.94
C LYS A 28 -2.41 8.34 -2.44
N PRO A 29 -1.81 8.63 -1.28
CA PRO A 29 -0.87 7.71 -0.67
C PRO A 29 -1.56 6.37 -0.42
N PHE A 30 -0.79 5.28 -0.56
CA PHE A 30 -1.27 3.95 -0.23
C PHE A 30 -1.60 3.88 1.27
N LYS A 31 -2.77 3.36 1.62
CA LYS A 31 -3.28 3.34 3.00
C LYS A 31 -2.57 2.32 3.91
N GLY A 32 -1.69 1.48 3.36
CA GLY A 32 -1.05 0.36 4.07
C GLY A 32 -1.99 -0.81 4.41
N SER A 33 -3.31 -0.61 4.37
CA SER A 33 -4.31 -1.67 4.51
C SER A 33 -4.84 -2.13 3.14
N PHE A 34 -5.04 -3.45 3.03
CA PHE A 34 -5.53 -4.11 1.82
C PHE A 34 -6.56 -5.16 2.24
N ASN A 35 -7.83 -4.95 1.88
CA ASN A 35 -8.91 -5.89 2.14
C ASN A 35 -9.09 -6.80 0.92
N VAL A 36 -8.90 -8.10 1.11
CA VAL A 36 -8.93 -9.11 0.04
C VAL A 36 -9.91 -10.21 0.39
N ARG A 37 -10.61 -10.70 -0.63
CA ARG A 37 -11.35 -11.96 -0.55
C ARG A 37 -10.56 -13.01 -1.30
N ILE A 38 -9.97 -13.95 -0.58
CA ILE A 38 -9.14 -15.03 -1.14
C ILE A 38 -9.85 -16.39 -1.17
N GLY A 39 -11.09 -16.46 -0.65
CA GLY A 39 -11.87 -17.69 -0.53
C GLY A 39 -11.59 -18.45 0.77
N GLU A 40 -12.58 -19.23 1.21
CA GLU A 40 -12.56 -19.95 2.49
C GLU A 40 -11.42 -20.97 2.57
N GLU A 41 -11.30 -21.83 1.57
CA GLU A 41 -10.29 -22.89 1.54
C GLU A 41 -8.86 -22.33 1.59
N LEU A 42 -8.59 -21.26 0.84
CA LEU A 42 -7.26 -20.64 0.83
C LEU A 42 -7.00 -19.88 2.15
N HIS A 43 -8.02 -19.24 2.71
CA HIS A 43 -7.92 -18.60 4.02
C HIS A 43 -7.60 -19.61 5.11
N GLU A 44 -8.26 -20.76 5.14
CA GLU A 44 -7.99 -21.83 6.11
C GLU A 44 -6.55 -22.33 6.01
N LYS A 45 -6.09 -22.68 4.80
CA LYS A 45 -4.73 -23.14 4.55
C LYS A 45 -3.68 -22.11 4.96
N ALA A 46 -3.91 -20.83 4.64
CA ALA A 46 -3.02 -19.75 5.01
C ALA A 46 -2.98 -19.50 6.53
N ALA A 47 -4.14 -19.52 7.20
CA ALA A 47 -4.24 -19.34 8.64
C ALA A 47 -3.55 -20.48 9.39
N LYS A 48 -3.75 -21.74 8.96
CA LYS A 48 -3.06 -22.90 9.52
C LYS A 48 -1.56 -22.77 9.37
N ARG A 49 -1.08 -22.43 8.17
CA ARG A 49 0.35 -22.27 7.91
C ARG A 49 0.97 -21.15 8.73
N ALA A 50 0.27 -20.02 8.87
CA ALA A 50 0.72 -18.92 9.72
C ALA A 50 0.85 -19.37 11.19
N GLY A 51 -0.13 -20.12 11.70
CA GLY A 51 -0.09 -20.71 13.04
C GLY A 51 1.08 -21.67 13.26
N GLU A 52 1.36 -22.56 12.30
CA GLU A 52 2.49 -23.51 12.35
C GLU A 52 3.85 -22.82 12.50
N ILE A 53 4.01 -21.61 11.96
CA ILE A 53 5.25 -20.83 12.01
C ILE A 53 5.20 -19.71 13.08
N GLY A 54 4.17 -19.70 13.94
CA GLY A 54 4.03 -18.72 15.03
C GLY A 54 3.78 -17.29 14.57
N LYS A 55 3.15 -17.08 13.41
CA LYS A 55 2.86 -15.75 12.84
C LYS A 55 1.36 -15.49 12.75
N SER A 56 1.00 -14.20 12.77
CA SER A 56 -0.35 -13.79 12.38
C SER A 56 -0.55 -14.01 10.87
N LEU A 57 -1.81 -14.20 10.44
CA LEU A 57 -2.12 -14.32 9.01
C LEU A 57 -1.62 -13.09 8.22
N ASN A 58 -1.78 -11.89 8.79
CA ASN A 58 -1.32 -10.65 8.14
C ASN A 58 0.20 -10.62 7.98
N ASP A 59 0.97 -11.05 8.99
CA ASP A 59 2.44 -11.06 8.88
C ASP A 59 2.93 -12.14 7.92
N TYR A 60 2.28 -13.30 7.91
CA TYR A 60 2.53 -14.33 6.90
C TYR A 60 2.32 -13.80 5.48
N ILE A 61 1.21 -13.10 5.22
CA ILE A 61 0.93 -12.50 3.90
C ILE A 61 1.94 -11.40 3.56
N LYS A 62 2.33 -10.54 4.51
CA LYS A 62 3.38 -9.53 4.28
C LYS A 62 4.70 -10.17 3.83
N ASP A 63 5.10 -11.27 4.47
CA ASP A 63 6.34 -11.97 4.11
C ASP A 63 6.28 -12.57 2.70
N ILE A 64 5.14 -13.16 2.32
CA ILE A 64 4.92 -13.70 0.97
C ILE A 64 5.03 -12.58 -0.06
N VAL A 65 4.33 -11.46 0.15
CA VAL A 65 4.36 -10.30 -0.76
C VAL A 65 5.78 -9.72 -0.87
N LYS A 66 6.48 -9.60 0.27
CA LYS A 66 7.87 -9.12 0.29
C LYS A 66 8.78 -10.05 -0.50
N LYS A 67 8.70 -11.35 -0.24
CA LYS A 67 9.50 -12.37 -0.95
C LYS A 67 9.25 -12.33 -2.46
N ASP A 68 7.99 -12.21 -2.87
CA ASP A 68 7.63 -12.14 -4.28
C ASP A 68 8.26 -10.94 -4.98
N ILE A 69 8.13 -9.74 -4.40
CA ILE A 69 8.72 -8.50 -4.93
C ILE A 69 10.25 -8.58 -4.97
N GLU A 70 10.89 -9.12 -3.94
CA GLU A 70 12.36 -9.25 -3.87
C GLU A 70 12.90 -10.32 -4.82
N SER A 71 12.11 -11.34 -5.15
CA SER A 71 12.50 -12.41 -6.07
C SER A 71 12.35 -12.07 -7.55
N HIS A 72 11.59 -11.02 -7.89
CA HIS A 72 11.36 -10.54 -9.26
C HIS A 72 11.99 -9.15 -9.51
N ALA A 73 12.94 -8.73 -8.66
CA ALA A 73 13.77 -7.55 -8.83
C ALA A 73 15.13 -7.94 -9.44
#